data_AF-A0A6J6YNX1-F1
#
_entry.id   AF-A0A6J6YNX1-F1
#
_cell.length_a   1.000
_cell.length_b   1.000
_cell.length_c   1.000
_cell.angle_alpha   90.00
_cell.angle_beta   90.00
_cell.angle_gamma   90.00
#
_symmetry.space_group_name_H-M   'P 1'
#
loop_
_entity.id
_entity.type
_entity.pdbx_description
1 polymer ?
#
loop_
_entity_poly.entity_id
_entity_poly.type
_entity_poly.pdbx_seq_one_letter_code
_entity_poly.pdbx_strand_id
1 'polypeptide(L)'
;MAKWLVERRLKQASARLRQLREELGVIDEQLAQLSDEADDMSIRSLVSETHGASHDYHSAQAHADAMAKHRLHVTESIAELERRQDSLLDRMVG
;
A
#
# COMPACT_ATOMS: atom_id res chain seq x y z
N MET A 1 9.61 -4.07 32.65
CA MET A 1 9.35 -5.20 31.71
C MET A 1 10.62 -6.01 31.58
N ALA A 2 10.53 -7.32 31.46
CA ALA A 2 11.71 -8.16 31.25
C ALA A 2 12.29 -7.98 29.84
N LYS A 3 13.62 -7.93 29.70
CA LYS A 3 14.37 -7.72 28.44
C LYS A 3 13.91 -8.63 27.30
N TRP A 4 13.72 -9.92 27.60
CA TRP A 4 13.27 -10.92 26.63
C TRP A 4 11.91 -10.58 25.98
N LEU A 5 11.01 -9.91 26.71
CA LEU A 5 9.69 -9.51 26.20
C LEU A 5 9.81 -8.36 25.19
N VAL A 6 10.76 -7.44 25.41
CA VAL A 6 11.04 -6.32 24.49
C VAL A 6 11.65 -6.86 23.20
N GLU A 7 12.65 -7.74 23.31
CA GLU A 7 13.26 -8.42 22.15
C GLU A 7 12.24 -9.22 21.34
N ARG A 8 11.33 -9.96 22.01
CA ARG A 8 10.25 -10.69 21.33
C ARG A 8 9.33 -9.74 20.55
N ARG A 9 8.93 -8.62 21.16
CA ARG A 9 8.08 -7.61 20.51
C ARG A 9 8.78 -6.94 19.33
N LEU A 10 10.07 -6.66 19.43
CA LEU A 10 10.87 -6.12 18.33
C LEU A 10 10.93 -7.11 17.15
N LYS A 11 11.18 -8.39 17.41
CA LYS A 11 11.15 -9.43 16.36
C LYS A 11 9.81 -9.49 15.65
N GLN A 12 8.71 -9.40 16.41
CA GLN A 12 7.36 -9.37 15.85
C GLN A 12 7.10 -8.11 15.00
N ALA A 13 7.49 -6.93 15.50
CA ALA A 13 7.36 -5.68 14.77
C ALA A 13 8.17 -5.71 13.46
N SER A 14 9.41 -6.17 13.48
CA SER A 14 10.25 -6.29 12.28
C SER A 14 9.66 -7.26 11.26
N ALA A 15 9.12 -8.40 11.71
CA ALA A 15 8.46 -9.35 10.80
C ALA A 15 7.22 -8.73 10.15
N ARG A 16 6.40 -8.01 10.93
CA ARG A 16 5.20 -7.34 10.40
C ARG A 16 5.55 -6.20 9.45
N LEU A 17 6.58 -5.41 9.76
CA LEU A 17 7.08 -4.35 8.87
C LEU A 17 7.54 -4.90 7.53
N ARG A 18 8.24 -6.03 7.52
CA ARG A 18 8.66 -6.68 6.27
C ARG A 18 7.44 -7.07 5.42
N GLN A 19 6.45 -7.72 6.02
CA GLN A 19 5.23 -8.11 5.30
C GLN A 19 4.48 -6.91 4.72
N LEU A 20 4.32 -5.83 5.50
CA LEU A 20 3.62 -4.64 5.03
C LEU A 20 4.38 -3.91 3.92
N ARG A 21 5.72 -3.92 3.94
CA ARG A 21 6.53 -3.34 2.87
C ARG A 21 6.47 -4.17 1.58
N GLU A 22 6.44 -5.50 1.70
CA GLU A 22 6.20 -6.39 0.56
C GLU A 22 4.79 -6.15 -0.02
N GLU A 23 3.77 -6.06 0.83
CA GLU A 23 2.40 -5.73 0.44
C GLU A 23 2.32 -4.35 -0.25
N LEU A 24 2.99 -3.33 0.30
CA LEU A 24 3.05 -2.00 -0.30
C LEU A 24 3.67 -2.04 -1.70
N GLY A 25 4.73 -2.83 -1.91
CA GLY A 25 5.35 -2.99 -3.21
C GLY A 25 4.38 -3.58 -4.25
N VAL A 26 3.59 -4.58 -3.86
CA VAL A 26 2.55 -5.15 -4.75
C VAL A 26 1.46 -4.13 -5.07
N ILE A 27 1.03 -3.34 -4.08
CA ILE A 27 0.02 -2.29 -4.28
C ILE A 27 0.55 -1.21 -5.23
N ASP A 28 1.81 -0.80 -5.08
CA ASP A 28 2.46 0.18 -5.95
C ASP A 28 2.55 -0.32 -7.40
N GLU A 29 2.90 -1.59 -7.61
CA GLU A 29 2.92 -2.23 -8.93
C GLU A 29 1.54 -2.27 -9.58
N GLN A 30 0.51 -2.68 -8.83
CA GLN A 30 -0.86 -2.74 -9.32
C GLN A 30 -1.43 -1.35 -9.65
N LEU A 31 -1.11 -0.32 -8.86
CA LEU A 31 -1.51 1.07 -9.15
C LEU A 31 -0.83 1.61 -10.40
N ALA A 32 0.45 1.29 -10.61
CA ALA A 32 1.17 1.66 -11.84
C ALA A 32 0.50 1.04 -13.07
N GLN A 33 0.16 -0.26 -12.99
CA GLN A 33 -0.53 -0.95 -14.09
C GLN A 33 -1.90 -0.33 -14.41
N LEU A 34 -2.70 0.05 -13.39
CA LEU A 34 -3.99 0.72 -13.62
C LEU A 34 -3.83 2.09 -14.29
N SER A 35 -2.75 2.81 -14.00
CA SER A 35 -2.44 4.08 -14.68
C SER A 35 -2.12 3.85 -16.16
N ASP A 36 -1.27 2.86 -16.45
CA ASP A 36 -0.90 2.50 -17.82
C ASP A 36 -2.13 2.04 -18.64
N GLU A 37 -3.03 1.25 -18.03
CA GLU A 37 -4.28 0.81 -18.65
C GLU A 37 -5.23 1.98 -18.96
N ALA A 38 -5.34 2.96 -18.04
CA ALA A 38 -6.17 4.14 -18.24
C ALA A 38 -5.66 5.04 -19.38
N ASP A 39 -4.33 5.19 -19.52
CA ASP A 39 -3.71 5.92 -20.62
C ASP A 39 -3.97 5.23 -21.97
N ASP A 40 -3.85 3.90 -22.02
CA ASP A 40 -4.17 3.09 -23.20
C ASP A 40 -5.65 3.18 -23.61
N MET A 41 -6.57 3.19 -22.64
CA MET A 41 -8.00 3.37 -22.87
C MET A 41 -8.32 4.78 -23.36
N SER A 42 -7.66 5.81 -22.82
CA SER A 42 -7.79 7.19 -23.27
C SER A 42 -7.46 7.32 -24.76
N ILE A 43 -6.33 6.75 -25.19
CA ILE A 43 -5.91 6.71 -26.60
C ILE A 43 -6.95 5.99 -27.48
N ARG A 44 -7.48 4.84 -27.05
CA ARG A 44 -8.51 4.09 -27.81
C ARG A 44 -9.86 4.80 -27.87
N SER A 45 -10.25 5.50 -26.82
CA SER A 45 -11.53 6.23 -26.75
C SER A 45 -11.58 7.37 -27.76
N LEU A 46 -10.45 8.08 -27.96
CA LEU A 46 -10.30 9.13 -28.97
C LEU A 46 -10.46 8.59 -30.40
N VAL A 47 -10.17 7.32 -30.62
CA VAL A 47 -10.24 6.66 -31.93
C VAL A 47 -11.61 6.06 -32.22
N SER A 48 -12.42 5.73 -31.20
CA SER A 48 -13.58 4.82 -31.36
C SER A 48 -14.97 5.38 -31.07
N GLU A 49 -15.15 6.66 -30.68
CA GLU A 49 -16.47 7.33 -30.47
C GLU A 49 -17.62 6.42 -29.94
N THR A 50 -17.38 5.54 -28.96
CA THR A 50 -18.37 4.52 -28.55
C THR A 50 -18.69 4.57 -27.07
N HIS A 51 -20.00 4.61 -26.77
CA HIS A 51 -20.58 4.77 -25.43
C HIS A 51 -20.19 3.67 -24.41
N GLY A 52 -19.70 2.51 -24.85
CA GLY A 52 -19.27 1.41 -23.97
C GLY A 52 -18.03 1.74 -23.13
N ALA A 53 -17.13 2.58 -23.65
CA ALA A 53 -15.90 2.95 -22.97
C ALA A 53 -16.13 3.70 -21.64
N SER A 54 -17.31 4.32 -21.46
CA SER A 54 -17.63 5.04 -20.23
C SER A 54 -17.85 4.12 -19.04
N HIS A 55 -18.49 2.96 -19.19
CA HIS A 55 -18.74 2.07 -18.05
C HIS A 55 -17.46 1.41 -17.53
N ASP A 56 -16.60 0.94 -18.44
CA ASP A 56 -15.33 0.31 -18.09
C ASP A 56 -14.39 1.32 -17.40
N TYR A 57 -14.38 2.57 -17.87
CA TYR A 57 -13.64 3.66 -17.23
C TYR A 57 -14.06 3.91 -15.77
N HIS A 58 -15.37 3.99 -15.49
CA HIS A 58 -15.84 4.20 -14.11
C HIS A 58 -15.49 3.04 -13.19
N SER A 59 -15.53 1.80 -13.70
CA SER A 59 -15.12 0.62 -12.93
C SER A 59 -13.62 0.66 -12.62
N ALA A 60 -12.78 0.93 -13.62
CA ALA A 60 -11.33 1.07 -13.45
C ALA A 60 -10.97 2.18 -12.45
N GLN A 61 -11.66 3.32 -12.53
CA GLN A 61 -11.48 4.43 -11.61
C GLN A 61 -11.84 4.06 -10.17
N ALA A 62 -12.97 3.38 -9.95
CA ALA A 62 -13.36 2.93 -8.62
C ALA A 62 -12.35 1.91 -8.02
N HIS A 63 -11.77 1.04 -8.86
CA HIS A 63 -10.71 0.13 -8.45
C HIS A 63 -9.44 0.90 -8.05
N ALA A 64 -8.99 1.86 -8.86
CA ALA A 64 -7.83 2.69 -8.55
C ALA A 64 -8.01 3.47 -7.23
N ASP A 65 -9.19 4.03 -6.99
CA ASP A 65 -9.52 4.74 -5.75
C ASP A 65 -9.47 3.81 -4.52
N ALA A 66 -10.00 2.59 -4.65
CA ALA A 66 -9.95 1.60 -3.57
C ALA A 66 -8.50 1.20 -3.25
N MET A 67 -7.69 1.02 -4.30
CA MET A 67 -6.27 0.70 -4.17
C MET A 67 -5.47 1.84 -3.54
N ALA A 68 -5.73 3.09 -3.93
CA ALA A 68 -5.08 4.25 -3.32
C ALA A 68 -5.40 4.38 -1.82
N LYS A 69 -6.65 4.10 -1.42
CA LYS A 69 -7.04 4.05 0.00
C LYS A 69 -6.33 2.92 0.75
N HIS A 70 -6.22 1.75 0.14
CA HIS A 70 -5.50 0.62 0.73
C HIS A 70 -4.01 0.94 0.92
N ARG A 71 -3.38 1.54 -0.10
CA ARG A 71 -1.99 2.02 -0.04
C ARG A 71 -1.75 2.98 1.13
N LEU A 72 -2.67 3.95 1.30
CA LEU A 72 -2.60 4.90 2.41
C LEU A 72 -2.65 4.17 3.75
N HIS A 73 -3.60 3.25 3.92
CA HIS A 73 -3.75 2.47 5.15
C HIS A 73 -2.49 1.64 5.48
N VAL A 74 -1.90 0.98 4.49
CA VAL A 74 -0.66 0.20 4.65
C VAL A 74 0.50 1.13 5.05
N THR A 75 0.62 2.29 4.40
CA THR A 75 1.67 3.29 4.71
C THR A 75 1.54 3.82 6.14
N GLU A 76 0.33 4.15 6.58
CA GLU A 76 0.05 4.59 7.96
C GLU A 76 0.40 3.50 8.98
N SER A 77 0.05 2.24 8.67
CA SER A 77 0.36 1.08 9.52
C SER A 77 1.85 0.83 9.66
N ILE A 78 2.62 1.01 8.56
CA ILE A 78 4.09 0.94 8.59
C ILE A 78 4.63 2.03 9.52
N ALA A 79 4.20 3.27 9.33
CA ALA A 79 4.68 4.40 10.13
C ALA A 79 4.36 4.23 11.63
N GLU A 80 3.20 3.67 11.98
CA GLU A 80 2.86 3.34 13.37
C GLU A 80 3.79 2.26 13.95
N LEU A 81 4.06 1.20 13.20
CA LEU A 81 4.93 0.12 13.65
C LEU A 81 6.39 0.56 13.80
N GLU A 82 6.86 1.46 12.94
CA GLU A 82 8.20 2.08 13.06
C GLU A 82 8.30 2.90 14.35
N ARG A 83 7.35 3.79 14.62
CA ARG A 83 7.30 4.55 15.89
C ARG A 83 7.28 3.64 17.12
N ARG A 84 6.55 2.52 17.02
CA ARG A 84 6.48 1.52 18.10
C ARG A 84 7.79 0.76 18.27
N GLN A 85 8.47 0.45 17.17
CA GLN A 85 9.79 -0.17 17.19
C GLN A 85 10.81 0.75 17.84
N ASP A 86 10.84 2.04 17.47
CA ASP A 86 11.72 3.05 18.07
C ASP A 86 11.51 3.14 19.58
N SER A 87 10.26 3.26 20.02
CA SER A 87 9.92 3.27 21.46
C SER A 87 10.38 2.00 22.20
N LEU A 88 10.38 0.83 21.54
CA LEU A 88 10.87 -0.41 22.12
C LEU A 88 12.40 -0.45 22.17
N LEU A 89 13.09 0.11 21.16
CA LEU A 89 14.54 0.23 21.11
C LEU A 89 15.07 1.20 22.17
N ASP A 90 14.43 2.36 22.34
CA ASP A 90 14.76 3.34 23.39
C ASP A 90 14.75 2.70 24.77
N ARG A 91 13.77 1.83 25.03
CA ARG A 91 13.62 1.09 26.29
C ARG A 91 14.62 -0.06 26.49
N MET A 92 15.39 -0.43 25.46
CA MET A 92 16.49 -1.39 25.58
C MET A 92 17.83 -0.69 25.83
N VAL A 93 17.97 0.55 25.35
CA VAL A 93 19.21 1.33 25.43
C VAL A 93 19.24 2.21 26.69
N GLY A 94 18.09 2.72 27.13
CA GLY A 94 17.90 3.43 28.40
C GLY A 94 17.62 2.50 29.57
#